data_AF-A0A1A8I5C1-F1
#
_entry.id   AF-A0A1A8I5C1-F1
#
_cell.length_a   1.000
_cell.length_b   1.000
_cell.length_c   1.000
_cell.angle_alpha   90.00
_cell.angle_beta   90.00
_cell.angle_gamma   90.00
#
_symmetry.space_group_name_H-M   'P 1'
#
loop_
_entity.id
_entity.type
_entity.pdbx_description
1 polymer ?
#
loop_
_entity_poly.entity_id
_entity_poly.type
_entity_poly.pdbx_seq_one_letter_code
_entity_poly.pdbx_strand_id
1 'polypeptide(L)'
;STFTQSMVDRREVVYIQAPVESVGWEAMDSITFSVSSPPASLESQTFKIDISYENTGPEHNTVLLANTGAEVAEGESVVIDKHKLDASNLMSKLPTPLRSSHEVWFQVTSLPQHGVIIVGERNLTK
;
A
#
# COMPACT_ATOMS: atom_id res chain seq x y z
N SER A 1 -8.38 -25.81 10.13
CA SER A 1 -8.68 -24.81 11.18
C SER A 1 -10.11 -24.33 11.03
N THR A 2 -10.77 -23.89 12.11
CA THR A 2 -12.18 -23.45 12.10
C THR A 2 -12.35 -22.22 13.00
N PHE A 3 -13.39 -21.42 12.74
CA PHE A 3 -13.84 -20.32 13.59
C PHE A 3 -15.38 -20.33 13.64
N THR A 4 -15.97 -19.60 14.59
CA THR A 4 -17.43 -19.56 14.79
C THR A 4 -18.02 -18.23 14.38
N GLN A 5 -19.35 -18.17 14.19
CA GLN A 5 -20.06 -16.90 13.98
C GLN A 5 -19.77 -15.90 15.10
N SER A 6 -19.70 -16.34 16.36
CA SER A 6 -19.38 -15.46 17.48
C SER A 6 -17.99 -14.81 17.39
N MET A 7 -17.00 -15.50 16.82
CA MET A 7 -15.65 -14.93 16.60
C MET A 7 -15.68 -13.86 15.50
N VAL A 8 -16.50 -14.05 14.47
CA VAL A 8 -16.76 -13.02 13.43
C VAL A 8 -17.44 -11.80 14.05
N ASP A 9 -18.49 -12.02 14.85
CA ASP A 9 -19.25 -10.94 15.51
C ASP A 9 -18.37 -10.12 16.48
N ARG A 10 -17.41 -10.79 17.15
CA ARG A 10 -16.41 -10.15 18.02
C ARG A 10 -15.22 -9.54 17.28
N ARG A 11 -15.19 -9.59 15.94
CA ARG A 11 -14.11 -9.06 15.09
C ARG A 11 -12.73 -9.71 15.35
N GLU A 12 -12.72 -11.00 15.65
CA GLU A 12 -11.49 -11.76 15.97
C GLU A 12 -10.85 -12.43 14.74
N VAL A 13 -11.55 -12.45 13.61
CA VAL A 13 -11.07 -13.06 12.36
C VAL A 13 -10.39 -11.98 11.51
N VAL A 14 -9.07 -12.10 11.32
CA VAL A 14 -8.25 -11.10 10.61
C VAL A 14 -7.51 -11.76 9.47
N TYR A 15 -7.57 -11.13 8.29
CA TYR A 15 -6.67 -11.43 7.17
C TYR A 15 -5.45 -10.52 7.27
N ILE A 16 -4.25 -11.11 7.24
CA ILE A 16 -2.98 -10.37 7.22
C ILE A 16 -2.30 -10.69 5.90
N GLN A 17 -2.22 -9.69 5.03
CA GLN A 17 -1.46 -9.78 3.79
C GLN A 17 0.04 -9.71 4.13
N ALA A 18 0.81 -10.70 3.71
CA ALA A 18 2.27 -10.62 3.80
C ALA A 18 2.80 -9.69 2.70
N PRO A 19 3.81 -8.83 2.95
CA PRO A 19 4.43 -8.03 1.91
C PRO A 19 5.14 -8.95 0.91
N VAL A 20 4.42 -9.43 -0.09
CA VAL A 20 5.00 -10.18 -1.20
C VAL A 20 5.27 -9.17 -2.30
N GLU A 21 6.53 -9.05 -2.71
CA GLU A 21 7.01 -8.15 -3.76
C GLU A 21 6.34 -8.36 -5.16
N SER A 22 5.37 -9.28 -5.26
CA SER A 22 4.90 -9.84 -6.52
C SER A 22 3.38 -9.86 -6.74
N VAL A 23 2.54 -9.36 -5.82
CA VAL A 23 1.08 -9.36 -6.09
C VAL A 23 0.66 -8.32 -7.14
N GLY A 24 1.56 -7.41 -7.54
CA GLY A 24 1.22 -6.37 -8.52
C GLY A 24 0.50 -5.18 -7.89
N TRP A 25 -0.09 -4.32 -8.72
CA TRP A 25 -0.88 -3.17 -8.25
C TRP A 25 -2.21 -3.60 -7.62
N GLU A 26 -2.77 -4.69 -8.15
CA GLU A 26 -4.00 -5.33 -7.71
C GLU A 26 -3.84 -6.84 -7.78
N ALA A 27 -4.34 -7.53 -6.76
CA ALA A 27 -4.45 -8.97 -6.69
C ALA A 27 -5.77 -9.37 -6.03
N MET A 28 -6.15 -10.62 -6.25
CA MET A 28 -7.30 -11.23 -5.59
C MET A 28 -6.81 -12.46 -4.84
N ASP A 29 -7.17 -12.52 -3.55
CA ASP A 29 -7.03 -13.70 -2.72
C ASP A 29 -8.42 -14.22 -2.35
N SER A 30 -8.50 -15.42 -1.80
CA SER A 30 -9.78 -15.97 -1.37
C SER A 30 -9.60 -17.06 -0.31
N ILE A 31 -10.62 -17.20 0.52
CA ILE A 31 -10.78 -18.35 1.38
C ILE A 31 -12.01 -19.15 0.95
N THR A 32 -11.87 -20.46 0.96
CA THR A 32 -12.98 -21.39 0.71
C THR A 32 -13.29 -22.12 2.01
N PHE A 33 -14.57 -22.15 2.40
CA PHE A 33 -15.01 -22.72 3.67
C PHE A 33 -16.42 -23.32 3.55
N SER A 34 -16.74 -24.26 4.43
CA SER A 34 -18.09 -24.78 4.62
C SER A 34 -18.69 -24.24 5.92
N VAL A 35 -20.01 -24.13 5.97
CA VAL A 35 -20.74 -23.68 7.16
C VAL A 35 -21.64 -24.81 7.62
N SER A 36 -21.61 -25.14 8.91
CA SER A 36 -22.47 -26.18 9.47
C SER A 36 -22.92 -25.84 10.89
N SER A 37 -24.13 -26.26 11.20
CA SER A 37 -24.72 -26.29 12.54
C SER A 37 -25.63 -27.52 12.58
N PRO A 38 -25.13 -28.69 13.01
CA PRO A 38 -25.86 -29.95 12.91
C PRO A 38 -27.31 -29.85 13.40
N PRO A 39 -28.30 -30.40 12.65
CA PRO A 39 -28.15 -31.23 11.45
C PRO A 39 -28.03 -30.45 10.12
N ALA A 40 -27.97 -29.12 10.15
CA ALA A 40 -27.90 -28.29 8.94
C ALA A 40 -26.45 -28.03 8.48
N SER A 41 -26.24 -27.98 7.15
CA SER A 41 -24.98 -27.60 6.54
C SER A 41 -25.22 -26.90 5.20
N LEU A 42 -24.31 -26.01 4.83
CA LEU A 42 -24.25 -25.40 3.51
C LEU A 42 -23.09 -25.99 2.71
N GLU A 43 -23.25 -25.98 1.39
CA GLU A 43 -22.17 -26.31 0.46
C GLU A 43 -21.01 -25.31 0.56
N SER A 44 -19.88 -25.66 -0.04
CA SER A 44 -18.66 -24.86 -0.04
C SER A 44 -18.92 -23.43 -0.54
N GLN A 45 -18.53 -22.45 0.27
CA GLN A 45 -18.61 -21.02 -0.04
C GLN A 45 -17.20 -20.45 -0.28
N THR A 46 -17.12 -19.38 -1.06
CA THR A 46 -15.87 -18.64 -1.30
C THR A 46 -16.05 -17.20 -0.88
N PHE A 47 -15.16 -16.71 -0.02
CA PHE A 47 -15.03 -15.30 0.33
C PHE A 47 -13.81 -14.73 -0.38
N LYS A 48 -14.04 -13.74 -1.25
CA LYS A 48 -13.00 -13.06 -2.04
C LYS A 48 -12.41 -11.89 -1.25
N ILE A 49 -11.12 -11.67 -1.43
CA ILE A 49 -10.34 -10.61 -0.78
C ILE A 49 -9.64 -9.84 -1.90
N ASP A 50 -10.08 -8.61 -2.14
CA ASP A 50 -9.45 -7.71 -3.11
C ASP A 50 -8.29 -6.94 -2.45
N ILE A 51 -7.09 -7.13 -2.98
CA ILE A 51 -5.84 -6.54 -2.50
C ILE A 51 -5.39 -5.52 -3.53
N SER A 52 -5.36 -4.23 -3.21
CA SER A 52 -4.82 -3.22 -4.12
C SER A 52 -4.22 -2.04 -3.37
N TYR A 53 -3.28 -1.35 -4.01
CA TYR A 53 -2.75 -0.08 -3.50
C TYR A 53 -3.81 1.03 -3.50
N GLU A 54 -4.89 0.88 -4.27
CA GLU A 54 -6.02 1.83 -4.31
C GLU A 54 -7.01 1.61 -3.16
N ASN A 55 -7.02 0.41 -2.55
CA ASN A 55 -7.82 0.10 -1.38
C ASN A 55 -7.14 0.60 -0.09
N THR A 56 -6.97 1.91 0.00
CA THR A 56 -6.39 2.57 1.17
C THR A 56 -7.37 2.54 2.34
N GLY A 57 -7.00 1.83 3.41
CA GLY A 57 -7.73 1.89 4.68
C GLY A 57 -7.67 3.31 5.29
N PRO A 58 -8.46 3.61 6.34
CA PRO A 58 -8.49 4.94 6.95
C PRO A 58 -7.13 5.42 7.49
N GLU A 59 -6.17 4.52 7.69
CA GLU A 59 -4.81 4.85 8.13
C GLU A 59 -3.84 5.20 6.98
N HIS A 60 -4.21 4.93 5.73
CA HIS A 60 -3.38 5.23 4.56
C HIS A 60 -3.95 6.44 3.81
N ASN A 61 -3.30 7.60 3.97
CA ASN A 61 -3.73 8.83 3.28
C ASN A 61 -3.31 8.88 1.81
N THR A 62 -2.51 7.92 1.32
CA THR A 62 -1.94 7.91 -0.03
C THR A 62 -1.76 6.49 -0.54
N VAL A 63 -1.76 6.32 -1.86
CA VAL A 63 -1.49 5.03 -2.54
C VAL A 63 0.01 4.71 -2.68
N LEU A 64 0.89 5.59 -2.20
CA LEU A 64 2.35 5.39 -2.25
C LEU A 64 2.81 4.48 -1.10
N LEU A 65 3.90 3.72 -1.29
CA LEU A 65 4.50 2.90 -0.23
C LEU A 65 4.95 3.73 0.97
N ALA A 66 5.49 4.92 0.72
CA ALA A 66 5.77 5.91 1.74
C ALA A 66 5.41 7.30 1.24
N ASN A 67 4.72 8.05 2.09
CA ASN A 67 4.51 9.49 1.98
C ASN A 67 4.22 10.04 3.37
N THR A 68 5.24 9.99 4.23
CA THR A 68 5.11 10.29 5.66
C THR A 68 5.39 11.76 5.97
N GLY A 69 5.84 12.52 4.98
CA GLY A 69 6.34 13.88 5.18
C GLY A 69 7.77 13.91 5.73
N ALA A 70 8.19 15.06 6.24
CA ALA A 70 9.49 15.22 6.87
C ALA A 70 9.43 16.28 7.97
N GLU A 71 10.14 16.03 9.06
CA GLU A 71 10.38 16.99 10.13
C GLU A 71 11.81 17.54 10.02
N VAL A 72 11.97 18.84 10.23
CA VAL A 72 13.26 19.52 10.17
C VAL A 72 13.26 20.67 11.17
N ALA A 73 14.38 20.86 11.88
CA ALA A 73 14.53 22.00 12.77
C ALA A 73 14.69 23.30 11.96
N GLU A 74 14.32 24.43 12.55
CA GLU A 74 14.41 25.73 11.86
C GLU A 74 15.85 26.02 11.41
N GLY A 75 16.02 26.30 10.11
CA GLY A 75 17.33 26.58 9.50
C GLY A 75 18.14 25.36 9.11
N GLU A 76 17.71 24.15 9.45
CA GLU A 76 18.39 22.90 9.07
C GLU A 76 17.86 22.33 7.73
N SER A 77 18.50 21.25 7.28
CA SER A 77 18.07 20.48 6.11
C SER A 77 17.72 19.07 6.50
N VAL A 78 16.87 18.44 5.69
CA VAL A 78 16.45 17.05 5.88
C VAL A 78 16.55 16.31 4.55
N VAL A 79 17.15 15.12 4.58
CA VAL A 79 17.15 14.23 3.42
C VAL A 79 15.80 13.55 3.31
N ILE A 80 15.19 13.64 2.13
CA ILE A 80 13.99 12.88 1.76
C ILE A 80 14.48 11.56 1.14
N ASP A 81 14.51 10.51 1.95
CA ASP A 81 14.89 9.17 1.53
C ASP A 81 13.66 8.30 1.22
N LYS A 82 13.90 7.04 0.85
CA LYS A 82 12.86 6.05 0.55
C LYS A 82 11.89 5.83 1.73
N HIS A 83 12.30 6.08 2.98
CA HIS A 83 11.43 5.84 4.13
C HIS A 83 10.43 6.99 4.32
N LYS A 84 10.73 8.16 3.74
CA LYS A 84 9.85 9.34 3.73
C LYS A 84 8.97 9.42 2.50
N LEU A 85 9.51 9.05 1.34
CA LEU A 85 8.82 9.07 0.06
C LEU A 85 9.22 7.88 -0.82
N ASP A 86 8.28 6.98 -1.09
CA ASP A 86 8.49 5.79 -1.93
C ASP A 86 7.26 5.52 -2.80
N ALA A 87 7.45 5.59 -4.11
CA ALA A 87 6.45 5.30 -5.12
C ALA A 87 6.86 4.12 -6.02
N SER A 88 7.81 3.29 -5.58
CA SER A 88 8.30 2.12 -6.36
C SER A 88 7.20 1.10 -6.64
N ASN A 89 6.15 1.07 -5.82
CA ASN A 89 4.95 0.30 -6.10
C ASN A 89 4.25 0.71 -7.40
N LEU A 90 4.43 1.92 -7.92
CA LEU A 90 3.86 2.30 -9.22
C LEU A 90 4.34 1.39 -10.35
N MET A 91 5.58 0.90 -10.26
CA MET A 91 6.16 -0.05 -11.23
C MET A 91 5.38 -1.36 -11.29
N SER A 92 4.63 -1.70 -10.24
CA SER A 92 3.77 -2.89 -10.22
C SER A 92 2.59 -2.81 -11.20
N LYS A 93 2.18 -1.61 -11.64
CA LYS A 93 1.21 -1.42 -12.75
C LYS A 93 1.78 -1.87 -14.11
N LEU A 94 3.10 -1.90 -14.25
CA LEU A 94 3.75 -2.29 -15.50
C LEU A 94 3.95 -3.81 -15.55
N PRO A 95 3.81 -4.44 -16.72
CA PRO A 95 4.28 -5.80 -16.97
C PRO A 95 5.75 -5.96 -16.61
N THR A 96 6.13 -7.09 -16.00
CA THR A 96 7.51 -7.38 -15.56
C THR A 96 8.59 -7.05 -16.59
N PRO A 97 8.44 -7.39 -17.89
CA PRO A 97 9.47 -7.09 -18.90
C PRO A 97 9.74 -5.59 -19.11
N LEU A 98 8.78 -4.72 -18.80
CA LEU A 98 8.89 -3.27 -18.97
C LEU A 98 9.48 -2.57 -17.74
N ARG A 99 9.49 -3.24 -16.57
CA ARG A 99 9.89 -2.59 -15.31
C ARG A 99 11.35 -2.15 -15.30
N SER A 100 12.25 -2.86 -15.98
CA SER A 100 13.68 -2.51 -16.01
C SER A 100 14.02 -1.34 -16.93
N SER A 101 13.13 -0.98 -17.87
CA SER A 101 13.33 0.13 -18.82
C SER A 101 12.58 1.40 -18.45
N HIS A 102 11.91 1.41 -17.30
CA HIS A 102 11.10 2.53 -16.82
C HIS A 102 11.59 2.96 -15.44
N GLU A 103 11.31 4.22 -15.11
CA GLU A 103 11.63 4.82 -13.82
C GLU A 103 10.44 5.64 -13.33
N VAL A 104 10.33 5.78 -12.01
CA VAL A 104 9.31 6.61 -11.39
C VAL A 104 9.79 8.06 -11.36
N TRP A 105 9.05 8.94 -12.03
CA TRP A 105 9.33 10.38 -12.06
C TRP A 105 8.46 11.13 -11.06
N PHE A 106 9.11 11.94 -10.21
CA PHE A 106 8.43 12.87 -9.32
C PHE A 106 8.46 14.27 -9.95
N GLN A 107 7.29 14.85 -10.19
CA GLN A 107 7.16 16.23 -10.66
C GLN A 107 6.66 17.13 -9.54
N VAL A 108 7.45 18.15 -9.18
CA VAL A 108 7.02 19.20 -8.26
C VAL A 108 6.09 20.15 -9.00
N THR A 109 4.81 20.19 -8.60
CA THR A 109 3.77 21.04 -9.21
C THR A 109 3.54 22.35 -8.44
N SER A 110 4.00 22.44 -7.20
CA SER A 110 3.93 23.63 -6.36
C SER A 110 5.14 23.68 -5.44
N LEU A 111 5.73 24.86 -5.28
CA LEU A 111 6.96 25.04 -4.51
C LEU A 111 6.66 25.25 -3.02
N PRO A 112 7.54 24.82 -2.11
CA PRO A 112 7.45 25.18 -0.70
C PRO A 112 7.58 26.70 -0.51
N GLN A 113 6.82 27.26 0.43
CA GLN A 113 6.85 28.69 0.74
C GLN A 113 8.06 29.12 1.57
N HIS A 114 8.57 28.24 2.44
CA HIS A 114 9.57 28.56 3.47
C HIS A 114 10.90 27.79 3.31
N GLY A 115 11.15 27.23 2.13
CA GLY A 115 12.33 26.40 1.91
C GLY A 115 12.63 26.20 0.43
N VAL A 116 13.62 25.37 0.15
CA VAL A 116 14.04 25.03 -1.22
C VAL A 116 14.13 23.52 -1.37
N ILE A 117 13.83 23.01 -2.56
CA ILE A 117 14.05 21.59 -2.89
C ILE A 117 15.33 21.51 -3.73
N ILE A 118 16.29 20.71 -3.25
CA ILE A 118 17.57 20.47 -3.94
C ILE A 118 17.64 19.01 -4.34
N VAL A 119 17.95 18.75 -5.61
CA VAL A 119 18.17 17.39 -6.15
C VAL A 119 19.59 17.33 -6.72
N GLY A 120 20.45 16.56 -6.08
CA GLY A 120 21.89 16.60 -6.34
C GLY A 120 22.42 18.02 -6.08
N GLU A 121 22.92 18.69 -7.12
CA GLU A 121 23.41 20.06 -7.05
C GLU A 121 22.40 21.09 -7.56
N ARG A 122 21.22 20.64 -8.03
CA ARG A 122 20.22 21.50 -8.68
C ARG A 122 19.14 21.94 -7.70
N ASN A 123 18.92 23.26 -7.64
CA ASN A 123 17.77 23.83 -6.93
C ASN A 123 16.53 23.81 -7.85
N LEU A 124 15.46 23.13 -7.43
CA LEU A 124 14.19 23.03 -8.18
C LEU A 124 13.20 24.16 -7.88
N THR A 125 13.53 25.03 -6.93
CA THR A 125 12.72 26.19 -6.51
C THR A 125 13.25 27.52 -7.06
N LYS A 126 14.17 27.46 -8.03
CA LYS A 126 14.74 28.63 -8.74
C LYS A 126 14.68 28.44 -10.24
#